data_AF-A0A0W0YJ25-F1
#
_entry.id   AF-A0A0W0YJ25-F1
#
_cell.length_a   1.000
_cell.length_b   1.000
_cell.length_c   1.000
_cell.angle_alpha   90.00
_cell.angle_beta   90.00
_cell.angle_gamma   90.00
#
_symmetry.space_group_name_H-M   'P 1'
#
loop_
_entity.id
_entity.type
_entity.pdbx_description
1 polymer ?
#
loop_
_entity_poly.entity_id
_entity_poly.type
_entity_poly.pdbx_seq_one_letter_code
_entity_poly.pdbx_strand_id
1 'polypeptide(L)'
;MKRLSTLFFSQKEESLNPHIKNEGNAPIYKKSVEKTAPRRIVEEVYFPRISFLGCPFIWYYYPMHDLAIWTGHLYGTPEENHNLKTLLTKLQTIPGVRIEDDEAVIRKAGDFCLQHQMKYISYEEPNNVDFALKKI
;
A
#
# COMPACT_ATOMS: atom_id res chain seq x y z
N MET A 1 -43.60 -6.11 20.32
CA MET A 1 -43.53 -6.71 18.97
C MET A 1 -43.87 -5.66 17.94
N LYS A 2 -42.90 -5.20 17.14
CA LYS A 2 -43.09 -4.35 15.97
C LYS A 2 -42.20 -4.89 14.85
N ARG A 3 -42.80 -5.13 13.69
CA ARG A 3 -42.31 -5.96 12.58
C ARG A 3 -41.18 -5.25 11.82
N LEU A 4 -40.05 -5.96 11.64
CA LEU A 4 -39.01 -5.64 10.67
C LEU A 4 -39.51 -6.05 9.29
N SER A 5 -39.59 -5.11 8.34
CA SER A 5 -39.86 -5.41 6.93
C SER A 5 -38.53 -5.47 6.20
N THR A 6 -38.11 -6.70 5.86
CA THR A 6 -36.98 -7.01 4.99
C THR A 6 -37.39 -6.81 3.53
N LEU A 7 -36.67 -5.94 2.82
CA LEU A 7 -36.79 -5.84 1.37
C LEU A 7 -35.81 -6.84 0.73
N PHE A 8 -36.37 -7.94 0.23
CA PHE A 8 -35.70 -8.89 -0.65
C PHE A 8 -35.73 -8.33 -2.08
N PHE A 9 -34.57 -8.04 -2.66
CA PHE A 9 -34.46 -7.83 -4.10
C PHE A 9 -34.06 -9.15 -4.77
N SER A 10 -34.99 -9.65 -5.57
CA SER A 10 -34.93 -10.87 -6.37
C SER A 10 -33.94 -10.70 -7.53
N GLN A 11 -32.97 -11.61 -7.62
CA GLN A 11 -32.15 -11.83 -8.81
C GLN A 11 -33.04 -12.47 -9.88
N LYS A 12 -33.12 -11.83 -11.04
CA LYS A 12 -33.75 -12.42 -12.22
C LYS A 12 -32.66 -13.13 -13.02
N GLU A 13 -32.60 -14.45 -12.85
CA GLU A 13 -31.94 -15.35 -13.78
C GLU A 13 -32.72 -15.33 -15.11
N GLU A 14 -32.00 -15.13 -16.21
CA GLU A 14 -32.48 -15.48 -17.53
C GLU A 14 -31.43 -16.42 -18.13
N SER A 15 -31.77 -17.71 -18.13
CA SER A 15 -31.01 -18.76 -18.78
C SER A 15 -31.79 -19.21 -20.00
N LEU A 16 -31.12 -19.25 -21.17
CA LEU A 16 -31.46 -20.12 -22.29
C LEU A 16 -30.31 -20.12 -23.30
N ASN A 17 -29.52 -21.19 -23.24
CA ASN A 17 -28.64 -21.68 -24.30
C ASN A 17 -29.45 -22.74 -25.09
N PRO A 18 -29.19 -23.03 -26.39
CA PRO A 18 -28.08 -23.94 -26.68
C PRO A 18 -27.37 -23.79 -28.05
N HIS A 19 -26.03 -23.91 -28.00
CA HIS A 19 -25.17 -24.82 -28.77
C HIS A 19 -25.21 -24.81 -30.33
N ILE A 20 -24.16 -24.24 -30.96
CA ILE A 20 -23.58 -24.74 -32.23
C ILE A 20 -22.05 -24.82 -32.08
N LYS A 21 -21.50 -25.98 -32.45
CA LYS A 21 -20.08 -26.37 -32.43
C LYS A 21 -19.26 -25.54 -33.42
N ASN A 22 -18.01 -25.25 -33.09
CA ASN A 22 -16.90 -25.40 -34.03
C ASN A 22 -15.58 -25.62 -33.26
N GLU A 23 -14.90 -26.70 -33.61
CA GLU A 23 -13.54 -27.05 -33.22
C GLU A 23 -12.55 -26.07 -33.87
N GLY A 24 -11.45 -25.76 -33.16
CA GLY A 24 -10.34 -25.01 -33.77
C GLY A 24 -9.38 -24.42 -32.75
N ASN A 25 -8.39 -25.22 -32.35
CA ASN A 25 -7.07 -24.83 -31.81
C ASN A 25 -7.05 -23.92 -30.56
N ALA A 26 -6.91 -24.58 -29.41
CA ALA A 26 -6.52 -23.93 -28.17
C ALA A 26 -5.07 -23.40 -28.24
N PRO A 27 -4.80 -22.11 -28.05
CA PRO A 27 -3.56 -21.71 -27.44
C PRO A 27 -3.71 -21.96 -25.94
N ILE A 28 -2.92 -22.90 -25.41
CA ILE A 28 -2.71 -23.04 -23.98
C ILE A 28 -2.05 -21.74 -23.51
N TYR A 29 -2.87 -20.77 -23.12
CA TYR A 29 -2.43 -19.66 -22.29
C TYR A 29 -2.00 -20.31 -20.99
N LYS A 30 -0.68 -20.46 -20.82
CA LYS A 30 -0.07 -20.68 -19.52
C LYS A 30 -0.57 -19.55 -18.64
N LYS A 31 -1.61 -19.83 -17.86
CA LYS A 31 -2.06 -19.01 -16.75
C LYS A 31 -0.92 -19.07 -15.75
N SER A 32 0.11 -18.24 -15.94
CA SER A 32 1.00 -17.88 -14.85
C SER A 32 0.09 -17.22 -13.84
N VAL A 33 -0.35 -18.00 -12.86
CA VAL A 33 -0.86 -17.46 -11.60
C VAL A 33 0.34 -16.76 -11.01
N GLU A 34 0.55 -15.52 -11.46
CA GLU A 34 1.31 -14.53 -10.74
C GLU A 34 0.61 -14.48 -9.39
N LYS A 35 1.22 -15.12 -8.39
CA LYS A 35 0.78 -15.03 -7.00
C LYS A 35 1.00 -13.58 -6.63
N THR A 36 0.08 -12.72 -7.02
CA THR A 36 0.03 -11.35 -6.54
C THR A 36 -0.08 -11.51 -5.04
N ALA A 37 0.98 -11.14 -4.32
CA ALA A 37 0.95 -11.07 -2.87
C ALA A 37 -0.34 -10.34 -2.47
N PRO A 38 -1.01 -10.73 -1.37
CA PRO A 38 -2.20 -10.04 -0.91
C PRO A 38 -1.90 -8.54 -0.91
N ARG A 39 -2.60 -7.77 -1.76
CA ARG A 39 -2.37 -6.33 -1.92
C ARG A 39 -2.51 -5.73 -0.53
N ARG A 40 -1.39 -5.32 0.06
CA ARG A 40 -1.44 -4.63 1.36
C ARG A 40 -2.31 -3.40 1.15
N ILE A 41 -3.28 -3.21 2.06
CA ILE A 41 -4.18 -2.05 2.01
C ILE A 41 -3.38 -0.74 2.19
N VAL A 42 -2.19 -0.86 2.79
CA VAL A 42 -1.25 0.21 3.08
C VAL A 42 0.12 -0.14 2.53
N GLU A 43 0.74 0.80 1.84
CA GLU A 43 2.10 0.69 1.31
C GLU A 43 3.01 1.61 2.12
N GLU A 44 4.17 1.12 2.56
CA GLU A 44 5.17 2.00 3.16
C GLU A 44 6.03 2.62 2.08
N VAL A 45 6.13 3.95 2.12
CA VAL A 45 6.79 4.74 1.09
C VAL A 45 7.68 5.80 1.72
N TYR A 46 8.61 6.30 0.93
CA TYR A 46 9.41 7.48 1.27
C TYR A 46 9.61 8.35 0.04
N PHE A 47 9.92 9.62 0.28
CA PHE A 47 10.26 10.56 -0.77
C PHE A 47 11.73 10.98 -0.58
N PRO A 48 12.66 10.62 -1.49
CA PRO A 48 14.10 10.83 -1.28
C PRO A 48 14.50 12.28 -0.97
N ARG A 49 13.76 13.24 -1.52
CA ARG A 49 14.02 14.69 -1.34
C ARG A 49 13.38 15.28 -0.09
N ILE A 50 12.48 14.54 0.57
CA ILE A 50 11.85 14.95 1.82
C ILE A 50 12.53 14.15 2.92
N SER A 51 13.55 14.75 3.51
CA SER A 51 14.42 14.11 4.48
C SER A 51 14.82 15.05 5.61
N PHE A 52 15.23 14.46 6.72
CA PHE A 52 15.83 15.14 7.85
C PHE A 52 17.22 14.55 8.08
N LEU A 53 18.25 15.40 8.05
CA LEU A 53 19.65 14.98 8.19
C LEU A 53 20.07 13.88 7.19
N GLY A 54 19.50 13.88 5.99
CA GLY A 54 19.77 12.88 4.95
C GLY A 54 18.94 11.60 5.06
N CYS A 55 18.13 11.44 6.11
CA CYS A 55 17.24 10.30 6.31
C CYS A 55 15.81 10.67 5.86
N PRO A 56 15.25 10.03 4.83
CA PRO A 56 13.89 10.29 4.35
C PRO A 56 12.82 10.00 5.40
N PHE A 57 11.72 10.76 5.38
CA PHE A 57 10.55 10.43 6.20
C PHE A 57 9.79 9.23 5.61
N ILE A 58 9.34 8.31 6.46
CA ILE A 58 8.55 7.14 6.06
C ILE A 58 7.05 7.46 6.21
N TRP A 59 6.25 7.00 5.26
CA TRP A 59 4.81 7.27 5.22
C TRP A 59 4.02 5.98 4.98
N TYR A 60 2.88 5.88 5.65
CA TYR A 60 1.81 4.97 5.27
C TYR A 60 1.01 5.60 4.13
N TYR A 61 1.14 5.02 2.94
CA TYR A 61 0.40 5.43 1.76
C TYR A 61 -0.86 4.56 1.59
N TYR A 62 -1.99 5.22 1.42
CA TYR A 62 -3.31 4.64 1.20
C TYR A 62 -3.81 5.04 -0.19
N PRO A 63 -3.45 4.29 -1.26
CA PRO A 63 -3.78 4.66 -2.64
C PRO A 63 -5.27 4.87 -2.88
N MET A 64 -6.11 4.03 -2.26
CA MET A 64 -7.57 4.07 -2.42
C MET A 64 -8.22 5.32 -1.79
N HIS A 65 -7.51 5.98 -0.87
CA HIS A 65 -7.98 7.16 -0.16
C HIS A 65 -7.24 8.43 -0.58
N ASP A 66 -6.30 8.31 -1.51
CA ASP A 66 -5.45 9.41 -1.97
C ASP A 66 -4.80 10.18 -0.80
N LEU A 67 -4.29 9.39 0.16
CA LEU A 67 -3.87 9.82 1.49
C LEU A 67 -2.51 9.22 1.84
N ALA A 68 -1.63 10.01 2.44
CA ALA A 68 -0.44 9.49 3.12
C ALA A 68 -0.34 10.06 4.53
N ILE A 69 0.01 9.22 5.50
CA ILE A 69 0.18 9.58 6.91
C ILE A 69 1.62 9.25 7.31
N TRP A 70 2.30 10.21 7.94
CA TRP A 70 3.68 10.01 8.40
C TRP A 70 3.72 8.98 9.53
N THR A 71 4.68 8.05 9.48
CA THR A 71 4.75 6.96 10.46
C THR A 71 5.37 7.36 11.80
N GLY A 72 5.91 8.58 11.91
CA GLY A 72 6.73 8.98 13.06
C GLY A 72 8.22 8.68 12.90
N HIS A 73 8.61 7.97 11.84
CA HIS A 73 9.97 7.45 11.67
C HIS A 73 10.70 8.00 10.43
N LEU A 74 12.02 7.88 10.44
CA LEU A 74 12.89 8.13 9.30
C LEU A 74 13.47 6.81 8.78
N TYR A 75 13.72 6.75 7.47
CA TYR A 75 14.31 5.60 6.82
C TYR A 75 15.78 5.45 7.20
N GLY A 76 16.15 4.25 7.65
CA GLY A 76 17.52 3.89 8.02
C GLY A 76 18.00 4.43 9.37
N THR A 77 17.09 4.87 10.24
CA THR A 77 17.42 5.32 11.60
C THR A 77 16.78 4.44 12.67
N PRO A 78 17.46 4.20 13.82
CA PRO A 78 16.80 3.64 15.00
C PRO A 78 15.68 4.56 15.48
N GLU A 79 14.58 3.98 15.97
CA GLU A 79 13.35 4.71 16.33
C GLU A 79 13.54 5.78 17.42
N GLU A 80 14.60 5.72 18.23
CA GLU A 80 14.76 6.52 19.46
C GLU A 80 15.58 7.82 19.31
N ASN A 81 16.15 8.11 18.13
CA ASN A 81 17.21 9.13 18.04
C ASN A 81 16.73 10.58 17.78
N HIS A 82 15.45 10.82 17.55
CA HIS A 82 14.99 12.12 17.07
C HIS A 82 13.75 12.65 17.80
N ASN A 83 13.78 13.94 18.15
CA ASN A 83 12.65 14.61 18.79
C ASN A 83 11.50 14.76 17.78
N LEU A 84 10.38 14.10 18.07
CA LEU A 84 9.18 14.06 17.22
C LEU A 84 8.62 15.47 16.93
N LYS A 85 8.66 16.39 17.89
CA LYS A 85 8.20 17.78 17.68
C LYS A 85 9.05 18.51 16.64
N THR A 86 10.37 18.28 16.64
CA THR A 86 11.28 18.85 15.64
C THR A 86 10.97 18.29 14.25
N LEU A 87 10.72 16.99 14.17
CA LEU A 87 10.38 16.31 12.91
C LEU A 87 9.03 16.81 12.35
N LEU A 88 7.99 16.92 13.17
CA LEU A 88 6.71 17.50 12.77
C LEU A 88 6.85 18.94 12.29
N THR A 89 7.61 19.77 13.02
CA THR A 89 7.88 21.16 12.63
C THR A 89 8.54 21.21 11.26
N LYS A 90 9.48 20.29 10.98
CA LYS A 90 10.12 20.20 9.66
C LYS A 90 9.12 19.79 8.58
N LEU A 91 8.29 18.79 8.84
CA LEU A 91 7.27 18.31 7.90
C LEU A 91 6.26 19.40 7.55
N GLN A 92 5.85 20.22 8.52
CA GLN A 92 4.92 21.34 8.31
C GLN A 92 5.46 22.41 7.34
N THR A 93 6.79 22.50 7.13
CA THR A 93 7.38 23.44 6.17
C THR A 93 7.25 22.99 4.71
N ILE A 94 6.80 21.76 4.46
CA ILE A 94 6.75 21.17 3.12
C ILE A 94 5.39 21.47 2.49
N PRO A 95 5.34 22.14 1.33
CA PRO A 95 4.07 22.39 0.63
C PRO A 95 3.32 21.09 0.35
N GLY A 96 2.06 21.02 0.74
CA GLY A 96 1.21 19.83 0.58
C GLY A 96 1.12 18.95 1.83
N VAL A 97 2.03 19.10 2.79
CA VAL A 97 1.94 18.45 4.10
C VAL A 97 1.11 19.32 5.05
N ARG A 98 0.22 18.70 5.80
CA ARG A 98 -0.61 19.32 6.83
C ARG A 98 -0.46 18.57 8.15
N ILE A 99 -0.74 19.24 9.26
CA ILE A 99 -0.86 18.58 10.56
C ILE A 99 -2.35 18.49 10.90
N GLU A 100 -2.85 17.27 11.10
CA GLU A 100 -4.23 16.95 11.44
C GLU A 100 -4.19 16.00 12.64
N ASP A 101 -4.85 16.33 13.75
CA ASP A 101 -4.88 15.50 14.97
C ASP A 101 -3.49 15.03 15.46
N ASP A 102 -2.52 15.96 15.47
CA ASP A 102 -1.10 15.72 15.81
C ASP A 102 -0.32 14.80 14.85
N GLU A 103 -0.92 14.38 13.73
CA GLU A 103 -0.29 13.59 12.68
C GLU A 103 0.06 14.45 11.45
N ALA A 104 1.18 14.14 10.80
CA ALA A 104 1.51 14.76 9.52
C ALA A 104 0.84 13.98 8.38
N VAL A 105 0.05 14.69 7.58
CA VAL A 105 -0.84 14.13 6.57
C VAL A 105 -0.62 14.82 5.23
N ILE A 106 -0.65 14.03 4.15
CA ILE A 106 -0.71 14.50 2.77
C ILE A 106 -2.07 14.07 2.20
N ARG A 107 -2.91 15.06 1.88
CA ARG A 107 -4.15 14.88 1.12
C ARG A 107 -3.83 15.01 -0.38
N LYS A 108 -4.55 14.29 -1.24
CA LYS A 108 -4.22 14.21 -2.67
C LYS A 108 -2.82 13.66 -2.90
N ALA A 109 -2.50 12.60 -2.18
CA ALA A 109 -1.17 12.01 -2.14
C ALA A 109 -0.66 11.56 -3.52
N GLY A 110 -1.52 11.20 -4.48
CA GLY A 110 -1.12 10.81 -5.83
C GLY A 110 -0.32 11.89 -6.56
N ASP A 111 -0.81 13.14 -6.58
CA ASP A 111 -0.11 14.28 -7.18
C ASP A 111 1.22 14.54 -6.47
N PHE A 112 1.19 14.46 -5.14
CA PHE A 112 2.37 14.63 -4.30
C PHE A 112 3.43 13.56 -4.60
N CYS A 113 3.02 12.31 -4.76
CA CYS A 113 3.89 11.19 -5.07
C CYS A 113 4.60 11.34 -6.41
N LEU A 114 3.89 11.86 -7.43
CA LEU A 114 4.48 12.17 -8.72
C LEU A 114 5.49 13.32 -8.62
N GLN A 115 5.13 14.40 -7.92
CA GLN A 115 5.98 15.57 -7.75
C GLN A 115 7.28 15.24 -6.98
N HIS A 116 7.18 14.40 -5.96
CA HIS A 116 8.28 14.13 -5.02
C HIS A 116 9.02 12.81 -5.28
N GLN A 117 8.75 12.13 -6.40
CA GLN A 117 9.41 10.90 -6.82
C GLN A 117 9.36 9.82 -5.73
N MET A 118 8.15 9.47 -5.31
CA MET A 118 7.88 8.44 -4.31
C MET A 118 8.62 7.12 -4.60
N LYS A 119 9.12 6.47 -3.55
CA LYS A 119 9.69 5.13 -3.60
C LYS A 119 9.03 4.22 -2.57
N TYR A 120 8.86 2.96 -2.94
CA TYR A 120 8.37 1.90 -2.07
C TYR A 120 9.47 1.38 -1.15
N ILE A 121 9.10 1.09 0.09
CA ILE A 121 9.93 0.31 1.01
C ILE A 121 9.64 -1.17 0.77
N SER A 122 10.61 -1.90 0.25
CA SER A 122 10.55 -3.36 0.15
C SER A 122 11.28 -3.97 1.34
N TYR A 123 10.55 -4.66 2.19
CA TYR A 123 11.15 -5.59 3.14
C TYR A 123 11.40 -6.88 2.37
N GLU A 124 12.65 -7.14 1.99
CA GLU A 124 13.04 -8.49 1.60
C GLU A 124 12.81 -9.37 2.84
N GLU A 125 11.88 -10.33 2.74
CA GLU A 125 11.78 -11.38 3.75
C GLU A 125 13.17 -12.03 3.83
N PRO A 126 13.79 -12.13 5.02
CA PRO A 126 15.08 -12.78 5.14
C PRO A 126 14.88 -14.22 4.65
N ASN A 127 15.42 -14.51 3.47
CA ASN A 127 15.48 -15.87 2.94
C ASN A 127 15.95 -16.77 4.07
N ASN A 128 15.14 -17.77 4.42
CA ASN A 128 15.51 -18.83 5.34
C ASN A 128 16.89 -19.34 4.92
N VAL A 129 17.93 -18.90 5.63
CA VAL A 129 19.28 -19.40 5.41
C VAL A 129 19.22 -20.81 5.97
N ASP A 130 19.07 -21.77 5.06
CA ASP A 130 19.07 -23.19 5.36
C ASP A 130 20.47 -23.51 5.92
N PHE A 131 20.59 -23.45 7.24
CA PHE A 131 21.78 -23.89 7.96
C PHE A 131 21.85 -25.41 7.80
N ALA A 132 22.37 -25.84 6.65
CA ALA A 132 22.86 -27.19 6.47
C ALA A 132 24.00 -27.39 7.46
N LEU A 133 23.66 -27.89 8.65
CA LEU A 133 24.58 -28.43 9.64
C LEU A 133 25.34 -29.59 8.99
N LYS A 134 26.47 -29.26 8.36
CA LYS A 134 27.46 -30.23 7.92
C LYS A 134 28.16 -30.73 9.19
N LYS A 135 27.68 -31.84 9.74
CA LYS A 135 28.45 -32.66 10.69
C LYS A 135 29.72 -33.11 9.98
N ILE A 136 30.87 -32.76 10.53
CA ILE A 136 32.14 -33.46 10.33
C ILE A 136 32.58 -33.92 11.71
#